data_AF-X6LIV1-F1
#
_entry.id   AF-X6LIV1-F1
#
_cell.length_a   1.000
_cell.length_b   1.000
_cell.length_c   1.000
_cell.angle_alpha   90.00
_cell.angle_beta   90.00
_cell.angle_gamma   90.00
#
_symmetry.space_group_name_H-M   'P 1'
#
loop_
_entity.id
_entity.type
_entity.pdbx_description
1 polymer ?
#
loop_
_entity_poly.entity_id
_entity_poly.type
_entity_poly.pdbx_seq_one_letter_code
_entity_poly.pdbx_strand_id
1 'polypeptide(L)'
;YSQFFKHYKASHFSQKIQSTSNILDYETKEEQTSSDRFISQMFLEIRLVSSTDLLYKFYNKPELVSAYPLLFNLLKSIDDIEYVKCLSGIGQWMKHCYMQFSGKLTQKQHNETTVSSVINDRNNTKLKKHWNQFVKGWNRFSDRKLNIESTAMTVPTLSQNPTYVFLDHCTSRTDMPGRYIVAIVEMLQDINNNFLQSVHSHRRRSIKDEEKKTENNDNTM
;
A
#
# COMPACT_ATOMS: atom_id res chain seq x y z
N TYR A 1 7.14 5.72 12.18
CA TYR A 1 5.85 6.22 11.64
C TYR A 1 4.64 5.99 12.55
N SER A 2 4.46 4.84 13.24
CA SER A 2 3.28 4.66 14.13
C SER A 2 3.40 5.26 15.54
N GLN A 3 4.62 5.54 16.05
CA GLN A 3 4.79 6.18 17.35
C GLN A 3 4.35 7.65 17.37
N PHE A 4 4.52 8.38 16.26
CA PHE A 4 4.10 9.77 16.16
C PHE A 4 2.58 9.92 16.28
N PHE A 5 1.80 9.12 15.55
CA PHE A 5 0.34 9.14 15.63
C PHE A 5 -0.20 8.66 16.98
N LYS A 6 0.48 7.72 17.65
CA LYS A 6 0.10 7.27 19.00
C LYS A 6 0.32 8.39 20.03
N HIS A 7 1.44 9.11 19.96
CA HIS A 7 1.70 10.23 20.85
C HIS A 7 0.76 11.42 20.60
N TYR A 8 0.47 11.73 19.33
CA TYR A 8 -0.45 12.80 18.96
C TYR A 8 -1.87 12.57 19.49
N LYS A 9 -2.41 11.34 19.39
CA LYS A 9 -3.72 11.02 19.96
C LYS A 9 -3.74 11.07 21.49
N ALA A 10 -2.66 10.65 22.15
CA ALA A 10 -2.61 10.59 23.60
C ALA A 10 -2.54 11.98 24.25
N SER A 11 -1.81 12.94 23.68
CA SER A 11 -1.70 14.28 24.27
C SER A 11 -2.95 15.15 24.07
N HIS A 12 -3.59 15.07 22.89
CA HIS A 12 -4.73 15.94 22.57
C HIS A 12 -6.06 15.50 23.19
N PHE A 13 -6.26 14.20 23.46
CA PHE A 13 -7.49 13.73 24.12
C PHE A 13 -7.41 13.79 25.65
N SER A 14 -6.21 13.72 26.24
CA SER A 14 -6.05 13.78 27.71
C SER A 14 -6.25 15.20 28.27
N GLN A 15 -5.99 16.24 27.49
CA GLN A 15 -6.24 17.63 27.90
C GLN A 15 -7.73 17.98 28.01
N LYS A 16 -8.64 17.20 27.39
CA LYS A 16 -10.07 17.52 27.35
C LYS A 16 -10.85 17.07 28.59
N ILE A 17 -10.23 16.33 29.51
CA ILE A 17 -10.93 15.72 30.66
C ILE A 17 -10.59 16.44 32.00
N GLN A 18 -9.58 17.31 32.05
CA GLN A 18 -9.10 17.90 33.30
C GLN A 18 -9.56 19.34 33.62
N SER A 19 -10.41 19.96 32.80
CA SER A 19 -10.79 21.38 32.98
C SER A 19 -12.25 21.62 33.37
N THR A 20 -12.91 20.65 34.01
CA THR A 20 -14.23 20.86 34.63
C THR A 20 -14.16 20.54 36.12
N SER A 21 -13.53 21.44 36.88
CA SER A 21 -13.64 21.47 38.34
C SER A 21 -13.08 22.81 38.84
N ASN A 22 -14.01 23.62 39.34
CA ASN A 22 -13.84 24.86 40.10
C ASN A 22 -13.46 26.12 39.29
N ILE A 23 -14.36 27.12 39.27
CA ILE A 23 -14.14 28.44 39.86
C ILE A 23 -15.45 29.28 39.80
N LEU A 24 -15.63 30.05 40.87
CA LEU A 24 -16.75 30.89 41.29
C LEU A 24 -17.22 31.94 40.28
N ASP A 25 -18.51 32.30 40.41
CA ASP A 25 -19.12 33.55 39.97
C ASP A 25 -18.36 34.77 40.52
N TYR A 26 -17.83 35.60 39.62
CA TYR A 26 -17.63 37.03 39.84
C TYR A 26 -17.87 37.78 38.54
N GLU A 27 -18.89 38.65 38.55
CA GLU A 27 -19.15 39.65 37.52
C GLU A 27 -17.90 40.50 37.30
N THR A 28 -17.29 40.37 36.12
CA THR A 28 -16.29 41.33 35.67
C THR A 28 -16.73 41.82 34.29
N LYS A 29 -17.07 43.10 34.22
CA LYS A 29 -17.32 43.82 32.97
C LYS A 29 -16.03 43.80 32.16
N GLU A 30 -15.93 42.92 31.17
CA GLU A 30 -14.83 42.91 30.20
C GLU A 30 -15.34 43.15 28.78
N GLU A 31 -14.57 43.98 28.08
CA GLU A 31 -14.77 44.44 26.71
C GLU A 31 -15.00 43.27 25.74
N GLN A 32 -16.26 43.07 25.37
CA GLN A 32 -16.62 42.32 24.18
C GLN A 32 -16.12 43.10 22.96
N THR A 33 -15.06 42.64 22.29
CA THR A 33 -14.97 42.72 20.82
C THR A 33 -13.77 42.04 20.15
N SER A 34 -12.79 41.45 20.86
CA SER A 34 -11.63 40.84 20.18
C SER A 34 -11.38 39.36 20.47
N SER A 35 -11.86 38.80 21.59
CA SER A 35 -11.54 37.42 22.00
C SER A 35 -12.36 36.34 21.26
N ASP A 36 -13.66 36.57 21.03
CA ASP A 36 -14.57 35.55 20.49
C ASP A 36 -14.25 35.10 19.04
N ARG A 37 -13.65 35.97 18.23
CA ARG A 37 -13.25 35.61 16.86
C ARG A 37 -12.16 34.55 16.83
N PHE A 38 -11.21 34.59 17.77
CA PHE A 38 -10.10 33.63 17.82
C PHE A 38 -10.55 32.25 18.30
N ILE A 39 -11.50 32.21 19.25
CA ILE A 39 -12.03 30.94 19.78
C ILE A 39 -12.85 30.21 18.71
N SER A 40 -13.69 30.92 17.95
CA SER A 40 -14.51 30.29 16.89
C SER A 40 -13.68 29.59 15.81
N GLN A 41 -12.47 30.11 15.51
CA GLN A 41 -11.57 29.53 14.52
C GLN A 41 -10.85 28.27 15.02
N MET A 42 -10.71 28.08 16.34
CA MET A 42 -10.14 26.86 16.91
C MET A 42 -11.08 25.66 16.84
N PHE A 43 -12.38 25.89 16.63
CA PHE A 43 -13.41 24.84 16.47
C PHE A 43 -13.81 24.61 15.01
N LEU A 44 -13.03 25.09 14.05
CA LEU A 44 -13.26 24.79 12.63
C LEU A 44 -13.15 23.28 12.38
N GLU A 45 -14.04 22.78 11.55
CA GLU A 45 -14.08 21.36 11.18
C GLU A 45 -12.81 20.99 10.39
N ILE A 46 -11.86 20.33 11.05
CA ILE A 46 -10.68 19.76 10.39
C ILE A 46 -11.11 18.45 9.75
N ARG A 47 -11.20 18.44 8.42
CA ARG A 47 -11.48 17.22 7.65
C ARG A 47 -10.19 16.46 7.39
N LEU A 48 -10.20 15.17 7.72
CA LEU A 48 -9.16 14.26 7.27
C LEU A 48 -9.28 14.09 5.75
N VAL A 49 -8.19 14.35 5.04
CA VAL A 49 -8.12 14.21 3.58
C VAL A 49 -7.46 12.88 3.24
N SER A 50 -8.18 12.03 2.52
CA SER A 50 -7.63 10.77 2.00
C SER A 50 -6.89 10.98 0.67
N SER A 51 -6.11 9.97 0.25
CA SER A 51 -5.50 9.94 -1.09
C SER A 51 -6.57 10.00 -2.19
N THR A 52 -7.72 9.39 -1.98
CA THR A 52 -8.86 9.40 -2.91
C THR A 52 -9.45 10.80 -3.03
N ASP A 53 -9.63 11.53 -1.93
CA ASP A 53 -10.11 12.92 -1.94
C ASP A 53 -9.15 13.82 -2.72
N LEU A 54 -7.85 13.62 -2.54
CA LEU A 54 -6.83 14.34 -3.29
C LEU A 54 -6.88 13.99 -4.78
N LEU A 55 -7.01 12.71 -5.13
CA LEU A 55 -7.15 12.26 -6.52
C LEU A 55 -8.39 12.86 -7.21
N TYR A 56 -9.53 12.97 -6.51
CA TYR A 56 -10.72 13.62 -7.05
C TYR A 56 -10.47 15.10 -7.40
N LYS A 57 -9.65 15.82 -6.62
CA LYS A 57 -9.27 17.20 -6.97
C LYS A 57 -8.48 17.27 -8.28
N PHE A 58 -7.62 16.29 -8.57
CA PHE A 58 -6.93 16.21 -9.85
C PHE A 58 -7.88 15.97 -11.01
N TYR A 59 -8.87 15.08 -10.86
CA TYR A 59 -9.88 14.86 -11.91
C TYR A 59 -10.71 16.12 -12.19
N ASN A 60 -10.99 16.93 -11.16
CA ASN A 60 -11.78 18.16 -11.31
C ASN A 60 -10.98 19.38 -11.79
N LYS A 61 -9.64 19.30 -11.82
CA LYS A 61 -8.75 20.40 -12.22
C LYS A 61 -7.66 19.90 -13.16
N PRO A 62 -7.92 19.88 -14.49
CA PRO A 62 -6.97 19.38 -15.48
C PRO A 62 -5.60 20.07 -15.41
N GLU A 63 -5.56 21.33 -14.98
CA GLU A 63 -4.31 22.10 -14.81
C GLU A 63 -3.39 21.45 -13.78
N LEU A 64 -3.95 20.85 -12.73
CA LEU A 64 -3.19 20.12 -11.72
C LEU A 64 -2.57 18.84 -12.29
N VAL A 65 -3.25 18.17 -13.22
CA VAL A 65 -2.71 16.97 -13.88
C VAL A 65 -1.50 17.34 -14.74
N SER A 66 -1.56 18.46 -15.45
CA SER A 66 -0.41 18.96 -16.22
C SER A 66 0.73 19.47 -15.33
N ALA A 67 0.42 20.13 -14.21
CA ALA A 67 1.43 20.70 -13.32
C ALA A 67 2.10 19.63 -12.42
N TYR A 68 1.35 18.63 -11.97
CA TYR A 68 1.83 17.58 -11.05
C TYR A 68 1.51 16.17 -11.56
N PRO A 69 1.99 15.80 -12.75
CA PRO A 69 1.67 14.55 -13.43
C PRO A 69 2.16 13.31 -12.68
N LEU A 70 3.31 13.40 -12.01
CA LEU A 70 3.85 12.30 -11.20
C LEU A 70 2.98 12.03 -9.98
N LEU A 71 2.54 13.10 -9.30
CA LEU A 71 1.66 12.98 -8.15
C LEU A 71 0.30 12.41 -8.55
N PHE A 72 -0.26 12.86 -9.68
CA PHE A 72 -1.49 12.29 -10.24
C PHE A 72 -1.37 10.77 -10.51
N ASN A 73 -0.32 10.35 -11.24
CA ASN A 73 -0.11 8.95 -11.57
C ASN A 73 0.14 8.08 -10.32
N LEU A 74 0.85 8.63 -9.33
CA LEU A 74 1.05 7.98 -8.03
C LEU A 74 -0.28 7.79 -7.30
N LEU A 75 -1.08 8.85 -7.17
CA LEU A 75 -2.38 8.79 -6.49
C LEU A 75 -3.35 7.81 -7.16
N LYS A 76 -3.36 7.77 -8.49
CA LYS A 76 -4.18 6.83 -9.27
C LYS A 76 -3.84 5.37 -9.00
N SER A 77 -2.59 5.09 -8.64
CA SER A 77 -2.05 3.71 -8.51
C SER A 77 -1.63 3.38 -7.07
N ILE A 78 -1.94 4.26 -6.10
CA ILE A 78 -1.32 4.21 -4.76
C ILE A 78 -1.64 2.92 -4.01
N ASP A 79 -2.89 2.47 -4.12
CA ASP A 79 -3.35 1.24 -3.48
C ASP A 79 -2.64 0.04 -4.07
N ASP A 80 -2.51 -0.04 -5.40
CA ASP A 80 -1.86 -1.16 -6.07
C ASP A 80 -0.34 -1.19 -5.82
N ILE A 81 0.31 -0.02 -5.83
CA ILE A 81 1.76 0.13 -5.53
C ILE A 81 2.08 -0.29 -4.10
N GLU A 82 1.15 -0.13 -3.15
CA GLU A 82 1.37 -0.61 -1.78
C GLU A 82 1.66 -2.12 -1.76
N TYR A 83 0.98 -2.90 -2.60
CA TYR A 83 1.17 -4.35 -2.68
C TYR A 83 2.37 -4.75 -3.52
N VAL A 84 2.83 -3.92 -4.46
CA VAL A 84 4.12 -4.12 -5.16
C VAL A 84 5.27 -4.22 -4.16
N LYS A 85 5.21 -3.51 -3.02
CA LYS A 85 6.22 -3.62 -1.95
C LYS A 85 6.33 -5.03 -1.37
N CYS A 86 5.28 -5.85 -1.49
CA CYS A 86 5.28 -7.24 -1.04
C CYS A 86 6.10 -8.16 -1.96
N LEU A 87 6.40 -7.79 -3.21
CA LEU A 87 7.18 -8.60 -4.15
C LEU A 87 8.52 -9.06 -3.56
N SER A 88 9.22 -8.15 -2.88
CA SER A 88 10.49 -8.48 -2.22
C SER A 88 10.32 -9.58 -1.16
N GLY A 89 9.29 -9.48 -0.33
CA GLY A 89 8.96 -10.47 0.70
C GLY A 89 8.50 -11.80 0.12
N ILE A 90 7.67 -11.76 -0.93
CA ILE A 90 7.22 -12.95 -1.68
C ILE A 90 8.43 -13.69 -2.25
N GLY A 91 9.32 -12.99 -2.96
CA GLY A 91 10.50 -13.60 -3.57
C GLY A 91 11.44 -14.22 -2.53
N GLN A 92 11.67 -13.55 -1.40
CA GLN A 92 12.48 -14.12 -0.32
C GLN A 92 11.83 -15.33 0.35
N TRP A 93 10.50 -15.31 0.51
CA TRP A 93 9.74 -16.45 1.03
C TRP A 93 9.83 -17.65 0.10
N MET A 94 9.50 -17.47 -1.18
CA MET A 94 9.60 -18.52 -2.21
C MET A 94 11.02 -19.08 -2.32
N LYS A 95 12.04 -18.21 -2.32
CA LYS A 95 13.45 -18.63 -2.30
C LYS A 95 13.77 -19.51 -1.11
N HIS A 96 13.27 -19.17 0.08
CA HIS A 96 13.49 -19.97 1.28
C HIS A 96 12.84 -21.36 1.14
N CYS A 97 11.57 -21.42 0.75
CA CYS A 97 10.86 -22.68 0.50
C CYS A 97 11.61 -23.55 -0.53
N TYR A 98 12.05 -22.96 -1.63
CA TYR A 98 12.83 -23.65 -2.66
C TYR A 98 14.14 -24.22 -2.10
N MET A 99 14.96 -23.40 -1.43
CA MET A 99 16.25 -23.83 -0.87
C MET A 99 16.10 -24.93 0.20
N GLN A 100 15.01 -24.90 0.97
CA GLN A 100 14.78 -25.88 2.02
C GLN A 100 14.30 -27.22 1.46
N PHE A 101 13.38 -27.21 0.49
CA PHE A 101 12.62 -28.40 0.13
C PHE A 101 12.85 -28.93 -1.28
N SER A 102 13.47 -28.14 -2.17
CA SER A 102 13.74 -28.57 -3.55
C SER A 102 14.62 -29.83 -3.57
N GLY A 103 14.14 -30.87 -4.22
CA GLY A 103 14.80 -32.18 -4.33
C GLY A 103 14.87 -33.00 -3.03
N LYS A 104 14.34 -32.49 -1.91
CA LYS A 104 14.40 -33.17 -0.60
C LYS A 104 13.11 -33.83 -0.18
N LEU A 105 11.97 -33.31 -0.64
CA LEU A 105 10.66 -33.87 -0.33
C LEU A 105 10.11 -34.63 -1.54
N THR A 106 9.49 -35.77 -1.27
CA THR A 106 8.57 -36.39 -2.24
C THR A 106 7.34 -35.52 -2.44
N GLN A 107 6.62 -35.73 -3.55
CA GLN A 107 5.39 -35.00 -3.84
C GLN A 107 4.35 -35.13 -2.71
N LYS A 108 4.20 -36.33 -2.15
CA LYS A 108 3.26 -36.60 -1.06
C LYS A 108 3.64 -35.81 0.20
N GLN A 109 4.91 -35.87 0.61
CA GLN A 109 5.41 -35.13 1.77
C GLN A 109 5.25 -33.62 1.58
N HIS A 110 5.52 -33.12 0.38
CA HIS A 110 5.35 -31.70 0.06
C HIS A 110 3.89 -31.24 0.25
N ASN A 111 2.92 -32.04 -0.18
CA ASN A 111 1.49 -31.71 -0.04
C ASN A 111 1.00 -31.78 1.42
N GLU A 112 1.65 -32.59 2.26
CA GLU A 112 1.32 -32.74 3.69
C GLU A 112 2.07 -31.71 4.58
N THR A 113 3.11 -31.06 4.05
CA THR A 113 3.94 -30.12 4.79
C THR A 113 3.24 -28.76 4.93
N THR A 114 3.07 -28.30 6.16
CA THR A 114 2.49 -26.98 6.47
C THR A 114 3.56 -25.90 6.56
N VAL A 115 3.16 -24.63 6.35
CA VAL A 115 4.04 -23.48 6.52
C VAL A 115 4.54 -23.35 7.96
N SER A 116 3.77 -23.80 8.95
CA SER A 116 4.21 -23.82 10.36
C SER A 116 5.46 -24.67 10.57
N SER A 117 5.62 -25.77 9.84
CA SER A 117 6.84 -26.60 9.89
C SER A 117 8.06 -25.90 9.28
N VAL A 118 7.84 -24.94 8.37
CA VAL A 118 8.88 -24.10 7.75
C VAL A 118 9.28 -22.97 8.69
N ILE A 119 8.30 -22.31 9.30
CA ILE A 119 8.49 -21.24 10.27
C ILE A 119 8.69 -21.87 11.65
N ASN A 120 9.85 -22.48 11.89
CA ASN A 120 10.20 -22.98 13.22
C ASN A 120 10.10 -21.85 14.25
N ASP A 121 9.38 -22.10 15.34
CA ASP A 121 8.81 -21.07 16.21
C ASP A 121 9.86 -20.25 17.01
N ARG A 122 11.11 -20.72 17.04
CA ARG A 122 12.20 -20.05 17.75
C ARG A 122 12.89 -19.01 16.87
N ASN A 123 12.48 -17.74 17.02
CA ASN A 123 13.23 -16.52 16.72
C ASN A 123 13.52 -16.13 15.25
N ASN A 124 12.96 -16.80 14.23
CA ASN A 124 13.17 -16.34 12.85
C ASN A 124 12.23 -15.18 12.45
N THR A 125 12.45 -14.01 13.04
CA THR A 125 11.66 -12.77 12.81
C THR A 125 11.68 -12.34 11.35
N LYS A 126 12.78 -12.59 10.62
CA LYS A 126 12.89 -12.31 9.19
C LYS A 126 11.95 -13.18 8.37
N LEU A 127 11.91 -14.50 8.62
CA LEU A 127 10.97 -15.39 7.94
C LEU A 127 9.51 -15.05 8.26
N LYS A 128 9.19 -14.76 9.52
CA LYS A 128 7.84 -14.29 9.91
C LYS A 128 7.45 -13.01 9.15
N LYS A 129 8.39 -12.08 8.94
CA LYS A 129 8.16 -10.87 8.13
C LYS A 129 7.90 -11.20 6.65
N HIS A 130 8.71 -12.07 6.05
CA HIS A 130 8.51 -12.48 4.65
C HIS A 130 7.17 -13.21 4.46
N TRP A 131 6.81 -14.09 5.39
CA TRP A 131 5.50 -14.75 5.42
C TRP A 131 4.35 -13.75 5.49
N ASN A 132 4.43 -12.75 6.39
CA ASN A 132 3.39 -11.73 6.48
C ASN A 132 3.25 -10.92 5.19
N GLN A 133 4.38 -10.60 4.53
CA GLN A 133 4.35 -9.93 3.22
C GLN A 133 3.79 -10.84 2.13
N PHE A 134 4.09 -12.13 2.19
CA PHE A 134 3.56 -13.13 1.27
C PHE A 134 2.03 -13.21 1.37
N VAL A 135 1.49 -13.42 2.57
CA VAL A 135 0.03 -13.47 2.81
C VAL A 135 -0.64 -12.16 2.42
N LYS A 136 -0.04 -11.00 2.79
CA LYS A 136 -0.58 -9.68 2.42
C LYS A 136 -0.63 -9.49 0.89
N GLY A 137 0.43 -9.87 0.18
CA GLY A 137 0.49 -9.76 -1.28
C GLY A 137 -0.46 -10.72 -1.96
N TRP A 138 -0.59 -11.94 -1.45
CA TRP A 138 -1.53 -12.94 -1.97
C TRP A 138 -2.98 -12.49 -1.81
N ASN A 139 -3.39 -12.14 -0.59
CA ASN A 139 -4.78 -11.78 -0.27
C ASN A 139 -5.22 -10.44 -0.87
N ARG A 140 -4.34 -9.70 -1.55
CA ARG A 140 -4.77 -8.59 -2.41
C ARG A 140 -5.57 -9.10 -3.62
N PHE A 141 -5.20 -10.26 -4.12
CA PHE A 141 -5.80 -10.86 -5.31
C PHE A 141 -6.76 -12.00 -4.95
N SER A 142 -7.01 -12.27 -3.66
CA SER A 142 -8.06 -13.21 -3.27
C SER A 142 -9.40 -12.76 -3.86
N ASP A 143 -10.22 -13.72 -4.25
CA ASP A 143 -11.52 -13.49 -4.88
C ASP A 143 -11.47 -12.85 -6.28
N ARG A 144 -10.28 -12.49 -6.81
CA ARG A 144 -10.13 -12.17 -8.24
C ARG A 144 -10.19 -13.45 -9.06
N LYS A 145 -10.96 -13.40 -10.14
CA LYS A 145 -10.92 -14.39 -11.22
C LYS A 145 -9.68 -14.14 -12.08
N LEU A 146 -8.80 -15.13 -12.11
CA LEU A 146 -7.65 -15.17 -13.00
C LEU A 146 -7.97 -16.12 -14.15
N ASN A 147 -7.66 -15.69 -15.37
CA ASN A 147 -7.67 -16.56 -16.53
C ASN A 147 -6.29 -17.20 -16.66
N ILE A 148 -6.13 -18.39 -16.10
CA ILE A 148 -4.89 -19.15 -16.18
C ILE A 148 -5.10 -20.21 -17.27
N GLU A 149 -4.38 -20.09 -18.38
CA GLU A 149 -4.47 -21.01 -19.54
C GLU A 149 -5.92 -21.30 -19.98
N SER A 150 -6.70 -20.23 -20.19
CA SER A 150 -8.12 -20.29 -20.62
C SER A 150 -9.09 -20.87 -19.59
N THR A 151 -8.66 -21.17 -18.37
CA THR A 151 -9.55 -21.54 -17.26
C THR A 151 -9.68 -20.38 -16.29
N ALA A 152 -10.92 -19.92 -16.08
CA ALA A 152 -11.22 -18.93 -15.07
C ALA A 152 -11.17 -19.57 -13.68
N MET A 153 -10.24 -19.13 -12.83
CA MET A 153 -10.06 -19.63 -11.47
C MET A 153 -10.03 -18.49 -10.47
N THR A 154 -10.62 -18.71 -9.30
CA THR A 154 -10.61 -17.72 -8.22
C THR A 154 -9.41 -18.00 -7.31
N VAL A 155 -8.60 -16.98 -7.03
CA VAL A 155 -7.50 -17.11 -6.09
C VAL A 155 -8.07 -17.35 -4.68
N PRO A 156 -7.69 -18.44 -3.99
CA PRO A 156 -8.19 -18.71 -2.65
C PRO A 156 -7.60 -17.73 -1.65
N THR A 157 -8.32 -17.40 -0.58
CA THR A 157 -7.77 -16.60 0.51
C THR A 157 -6.82 -17.44 1.37
N LEU A 158 -5.62 -16.94 1.64
CA LEU A 158 -4.67 -17.58 2.55
C LEU A 158 -4.87 -17.11 3.99
N SER A 159 -4.78 -18.06 4.92
CA SER A 159 -4.77 -17.77 6.35
C SER A 159 -3.45 -17.10 6.76
N GLN A 160 -3.54 -16.14 7.67
CA GLN A 160 -2.36 -15.56 8.31
C GLN A 160 -1.66 -16.57 9.24
N ASN A 161 -2.42 -17.53 9.79
CA ASN A 161 -1.89 -18.57 10.64
C ASN A 161 -1.21 -19.66 9.78
N PRO A 162 0.12 -19.83 9.90
CA PRO A 162 0.90 -20.73 9.05
C PRO A 162 0.55 -22.22 9.24
N THR A 163 -0.16 -22.57 10.31
CA THR A 163 -0.60 -23.96 10.56
C THR A 163 -1.67 -24.42 9.57
N TYR A 164 -2.43 -23.49 8.98
CA TYR A 164 -3.52 -23.81 8.05
C TYR A 164 -3.13 -23.63 6.57
N VAL A 165 -1.86 -23.33 6.27
CA VAL A 165 -1.39 -23.17 4.90
C VAL A 165 -0.39 -24.24 4.57
N PHE A 166 -0.60 -24.91 3.43
CA PHE A 166 0.29 -25.94 2.92
C PHE A 166 1.41 -25.33 2.07
N LEU A 167 2.54 -26.04 1.99
CA LEU A 167 3.74 -25.61 1.30
C LEU A 167 3.53 -25.45 -0.22
N ASP A 168 2.57 -26.16 -0.79
CA ASP A 168 2.18 -26.12 -2.19
C ASP A 168 1.69 -24.74 -2.67
N HIS A 169 1.10 -23.94 -1.79
CA HIS A 169 0.73 -22.56 -2.08
C HIS A 169 1.95 -21.63 -2.14
N CYS A 170 3.08 -22.05 -1.57
CA CYS A 170 4.29 -21.25 -1.45
C CYS A 170 5.36 -21.57 -2.51
N THR A 171 5.17 -22.64 -3.30
CA THR A 171 6.14 -23.10 -4.29
C THR A 171 5.61 -22.87 -5.70
N SER A 172 6.48 -22.33 -6.57
CA SER A 172 6.16 -22.12 -7.98
C SER A 172 6.09 -23.46 -8.69
N ARG A 173 4.91 -23.82 -9.21
CA ARG A 173 4.70 -25.08 -9.92
C ARG A 173 3.75 -24.90 -11.11
N THR A 174 3.78 -25.86 -12.02
CA THR A 174 2.89 -25.90 -13.18
C THR A 174 1.51 -26.47 -12.87
N ASP A 175 1.25 -26.96 -11.67
CA ASP A 175 -0.05 -27.42 -11.19
C ASP A 175 -0.61 -26.50 -10.11
N MET A 176 -1.90 -26.67 -9.79
CA MET A 176 -2.52 -25.98 -8.66
C MET A 176 -2.13 -26.66 -7.34
N PRO A 177 -1.91 -25.90 -6.27
CA PRO A 177 -2.05 -24.44 -6.13
C PRO A 177 -0.80 -23.62 -6.52
N GLY A 178 0.32 -24.26 -6.86
CA GLY A 178 1.59 -23.58 -7.15
C GLY A 178 1.57 -22.62 -8.35
N ARG A 179 0.58 -22.71 -9.24
CA ARG A 179 0.34 -21.70 -10.29
C ARG A 179 -0.18 -20.36 -9.77
N TYR A 180 -0.93 -20.35 -8.67
CA TYR A 180 -1.48 -19.10 -8.14
C TYR A 180 -0.37 -18.12 -7.76
N ILE A 181 0.71 -18.61 -7.15
CA ILE A 181 1.82 -17.72 -6.78
C ILE A 181 2.51 -17.12 -8.00
N VAL A 182 2.65 -17.89 -9.08
CA VAL A 182 3.23 -17.39 -10.34
C VAL A 182 2.37 -16.26 -10.89
N ALA A 183 1.05 -16.48 -11.01
CA ALA A 183 0.13 -15.47 -11.52
C ALA A 183 0.07 -14.22 -10.63
N ILE A 184 0.15 -14.37 -9.31
CA ILE A 184 0.22 -13.24 -8.37
C ILE A 184 1.50 -12.42 -8.58
N VAL A 185 2.65 -13.09 -8.75
CA VAL A 185 3.92 -12.41 -9.01
C VAL A 185 3.87 -11.67 -10.35
N GLU A 186 3.33 -12.27 -11.40
CA GLU A 186 3.15 -11.64 -12.72
C GLU A 186 2.24 -10.41 -12.62
N MET A 187 1.08 -10.51 -11.96
CA MET A 187 0.19 -9.36 -11.76
C MET A 187 0.87 -8.20 -11.01
N LEU A 188 1.67 -8.50 -9.99
CA LEU A 188 2.42 -7.48 -9.26
C LEU A 188 3.53 -6.85 -10.11
N GLN A 189 4.18 -7.64 -10.97
CA GLN A 189 5.15 -7.12 -11.94
C GLN A 189 4.48 -6.22 -12.98
N ASP A 190 3.31 -6.61 -13.49
CA ASP A 190 2.52 -5.81 -14.43
C ASP A 190 2.11 -4.48 -13.82
N ILE A 191 1.63 -4.46 -12.58
CA ILE A 191 1.31 -3.23 -11.84
C ILE A 191 2.54 -2.32 -11.79
N ASN A 192 3.70 -2.86 -11.41
CA ASN A 192 4.94 -2.09 -11.32
C ASN A 192 5.37 -1.53 -12.69
N ASN A 193 5.35 -2.37 -13.71
CA ASN A 193 5.78 -2.00 -15.06
C ASN A 193 4.85 -0.96 -15.68
N ASN A 194 3.53 -1.12 -15.51
CA ASN A 194 2.52 -0.15 -15.97
C ASN A 194 2.68 1.20 -15.29
N PHE A 195 2.97 1.21 -13.98
CA PHE A 195 3.27 2.45 -13.26
C PHE A 195 4.53 3.13 -13.81
N LEU A 196 5.63 2.39 -13.95
CA LEU A 196 6.88 2.93 -14.50
C LEU A 196 6.71 3.43 -15.94
N GLN A 197 5.97 2.73 -16.78
CA GLN A 197 5.68 3.15 -18.16
C GLN A 197 4.84 4.43 -18.20
N SER A 198 3.86 4.55 -17.29
CA SER A 198 3.04 5.77 -17.16
C SER A 198 3.91 6.97 -16.76
N VAL A 199 4.85 6.78 -15.85
CA VAL A 199 5.82 7.81 -15.44
C VAL A 199 6.79 8.17 -16.58
N HIS A 200 7.37 7.17 -17.25
CA HIS A 200 8.33 7.37 -18.34
C HIS A 200 7.72 8.04 -19.57
N SER A 201 6.52 7.63 -19.96
CA SER A 201 5.81 8.24 -21.09
C SER A 201 5.54 9.71 -20.84
N HIS A 202 5.21 10.08 -19.60
CA HIS A 202 5.04 11.48 -19.22
C HIS A 202 6.35 12.27 -19.32
N ARG A 203 7.46 11.73 -18.79
CA ARG A 203 8.78 12.38 -18.89
C ARG A 203 9.20 12.62 -20.34
N ARG A 204 8.98 11.65 -21.23
CA ARG A 204 9.32 11.79 -22.67
C ARG A 204 8.48 12.85 -23.38
N ARG A 205 7.21 13.05 -23.01
CA ARG A 205 6.38 14.14 -23.56
C ARG A 205 6.89 15.51 -23.10
N SER A 206 7.19 15.65 -21.80
CA SER A 206 7.76 16.88 -21.25
C SER A 206 9.03 17.33 -21.97
N ILE A 207 9.96 16.40 -22.22
CA ILE A 207 11.23 16.71 -22.92
C ILE A 207 10.97 17.17 -24.36
N LYS A 208 10.11 16.46 -25.10
CA LYS A 208 9.77 16.84 -26.49
C LYS A 208 9.07 18.20 -26.58
N ASP A 209 8.25 18.54 -25.59
CA ASP A 209 7.56 19.83 -25.55
C ASP A 209 8.51 20.98 -25.18
N GLU A 210 9.54 20.71 -24.37
CA GLU A 210 10.64 21.66 -24.10
C GLU A 210 11.53 21.86 -25.34
N GLU A 211 11.95 20.77 -26.01
CA GLU A 211 12.76 20.83 -27.23
C GLU A 211 12.05 21.66 -28.33
N LYS A 212 10.75 21.43 -28.56
CA LYS A 212 9.95 22.21 -29.53
C LYS A 212 9.81 23.68 -29.17
N LYS A 213 9.74 24.03 -27.88
CA LYS A 213 9.70 25.44 -27.45
C LYS A 213 11.04 26.14 -27.70
N THR A 214 12.13 25.39 -27.59
CA THR A 214 13.49 25.91 -27.82
C THR A 214 13.73 26.11 -29.32
N GLU A 215 13.36 25.13 -30.16
CA GLU A 215 13.44 25.24 -31.63
C GLU A 215 12.58 26.37 -32.21
N ASN A 216 11.38 26.61 -31.66
CA ASN A 216 10.53 27.72 -32.12
C ASN A 216 11.08 29.09 -31.74
N ASN A 217 11.75 29.22 -30.59
CA ASN A 217 12.35 30.48 -30.16
C ASN A 217 13.60 30.84 -30.97
N ASP A 218 14.40 29.85 -31.39
CA ASP A 218 15.57 30.09 -32.24
C ASP A 218 15.19 30.46 -33.69
N ASN A 219 14.03 30.01 -34.18
CA ASN A 219 13.53 30.35 -35.52
C ASN A 219 12.78 31.70 -35.58
N THR A 220 12.67 32.44 -34.48
CA THR A 220 12.02 33.77 -34.44
C THR A 220 12.98 34.94 -34.15
N MET A 221 14.30 34.72 -34.16
CA MET A 221 15.32 35.77 -34.19
C MET A 221 15.81 36.06 -35.60
#